data_AF-A0A841J8P6-F1
#
_entry.id   AF-A0A841J8P6-F1
#
_cell.length_a   1.000
_cell.length_b   1.000
_cell.length_c   1.000
_cell.angle_alpha   90.00
_cell.angle_beta   90.00
_cell.angle_gamma   90.00
#
_symmetry.space_group_name_H-M   'P 1'
#
loop_
_entity.id
_entity.type
_entity.pdbx_description
1 polymer ?
#
loop_
_entity_poly.entity_id
_entity_poly.type
_entity_poly.pdbx_seq_one_letter_code
_entity_poly.pdbx_strand_id
1 'polypeptide(L)' 'MRNKLLGKRNITTEKAIEVLARNGIKVTPKKAEEILDLMYFLAKLIVNQNFKK' A
#
# COMPACT_ATOMS: atom_id res chain seq x y z
N MET A 1 4.53 -8.04 13.34
CA MET A 1 5.49 -7.08 12.74
C MET A 1 4.82 -5.77 12.32
N ARG A 2 4.18 -5.04 13.25
CA ARG A 2 3.36 -3.86 12.90
C ARG A 2 4.15 -2.53 12.77
N ASN A 3 5.38 -2.46 13.30
CA ASN A 3 6.08 -1.18 13.48
C ASN A 3 7.21 -0.85 12.48
N LYS A 4 7.58 -1.71 11.53
CA LYS A 4 8.79 -1.49 10.68
C LYS A 4 8.51 -0.93 9.27
N LEU A 5 7.23 -0.74 8.91
CA LEU A 5 6.81 -0.23 7.59
C LEU A 5 6.25 1.20 7.63
N LEU A 6 6.38 1.92 8.76
CA LEU A 6 6.03 3.34 8.92
C LEU A 6 7.01 4.28 8.19
N GLY A 7 7.47 3.90 7.00
CA GLY A 7 8.03 4.88 6.07
C GLY A 7 6.93 5.85 5.64
N LYS A 8 7.31 7.07 5.25
CA LYS A 8 6.37 8.09 4.76
C LYS A 8 5.45 7.48 3.67
N ARG A 9 4.17 7.29 4.00
CA ARG A 9 3.14 6.87 3.05
C ARG A 9 2.61 8.11 2.35
N ASN A 10 2.58 8.09 1.03
CA ASN A 10 2.04 9.18 0.22
C ASN A 10 0.55 8.98 -0.11
N ILE A 11 0.03 7.78 0.13
CA ILE A 11 -1.35 7.36 -0.15
C ILE A 11 -1.99 6.87 1.15
N THR A 12 -3.20 7.35 1.45
CA THR A 12 -4.01 6.94 2.61
C THR A 12 -4.93 5.76 2.27
N THR A 13 -5.50 5.12 3.30
CA THR A 13 -6.48 4.04 3.13
C THR A 13 -7.72 4.52 2.38
N GLU A 14 -8.22 5.73 2.68
CA GLU A 14 -9.38 6.34 2.01
C GLU A 14 -9.09 6.53 0.52
N LYS A 15 -7.86 6.98 0.21
CA LYS A 15 -7.44 7.14 -1.19
C LYS A 15 -7.33 5.80 -1.90
N ALA A 16 -6.86 4.76 -1.22
CA ALA A 16 -6.83 3.41 -1.78
C ALA A 16 -8.24 2.89 -2.07
N ILE A 17 -9.21 3.11 -1.17
CA ILE A 17 -10.63 2.76 -1.41
C ILE A 17 -11.16 3.49 -2.64
N GLU A 18 -10.92 4.79 -2.77
CA GLU A 18 -11.36 5.60 -3.91
C GLU A 18 -10.80 5.06 -5.24
N VAL A 19 -9.50 4.73 -5.28
CA VAL A 19 -8.84 4.19 -6.48
C VAL A 19 -9.37 2.81 -6.83
N LEU A 20 -9.53 1.92 -5.84
CA LEU A 20 -10.07 0.58 -6.06
C LEU A 20 -11.51 0.64 -6.57
N ALA A 21 -12.35 1.51 -5.99
CA ALA A 21 -13.73 1.69 -6.39
C ALA A 21 -13.87 2.21 -7.83
N ARG A 22 -13.00 3.12 -8.27
CA ARG A 22 -12.95 3.60 -9.67
C ARG A 22 -12.68 2.48 -10.67
N ASN A 23 -12.05 1.39 -10.24
CA ASN A 23 -11.78 0.21 -11.04
C ASN A 23 -12.81 -0.92 -10.82
N GLY A 24 -13.95 -0.62 -10.21
CA GLY A 24 -15.02 -1.58 -9.95
C GLY A 24 -14.77 -2.49 -8.74
N ILE A 25 -13.69 -2.27 -7.98
CA ILE A 25 -13.32 -3.12 -6.83
C ILE A 25 -13.80 -2.44 -5.54
N LYS A 26 -14.89 -2.96 -4.97
CA LYS A 26 -15.41 -2.50 -3.67
C LYS A 26 -14.76 -3.30 -2.54
N VAL A 27 -14.15 -2.59 -1.59
CA VAL A 27 -13.47 -3.20 -0.43
C VAL A 27 -13.85 -2.45 0.85
N THR A 28 -13.76 -3.15 1.98
CA THR A 28 -13.88 -2.52 3.30
C THR A 28 -12.60 -1.74 3.64
N PRO A 29 -12.65 -0.77 4.58
CA PRO A 29 -11.46 -0.03 5.01
C PRO A 29 -10.32 -0.93 5.47
N LYS A 30 -10.63 -1.96 6.27
CA LYS A 30 -9.64 -2.96 6.71
C LYS A 30 -8.98 -3.66 5.52
N LYS A 31 -9.77 -4.03 4.50
CA LYS A 31 -9.23 -4.73 3.34
C LYS A 31 -8.38 -3.80 2.46
N ALA A 32 -8.78 -2.54 2.32
CA ALA A 32 -7.98 -1.53 1.63
C ALA A 32 -6.64 -1.29 2.33
N GLU A 33 -6.62 -1.25 3.67
CA GLU A 33 -5.40 -1.13 4.47
C GLU A 33 -4.45 -2.32 4.23
N GLU A 34 -4.95 -3.55 4.28
CA GLU A 34 -4.17 -4.77 4.00
C GLU A 34 -3.57 -4.75 2.58
N ILE A 35 -4.36 -4.34 1.58
CA ILE A 35 -3.90 -4.21 0.19
C ILE A 35 -2.81 -3.15 0.10
N LEU A 36 -3.04 -1.98 0.70
CA LEU A 36 -2.09 -0.86 0.67
C LEU A 36 -0.77 -1.24 1.35
N ASP A 37 -0.82 -1.94 2.47
CA ASP A 37 0.36 -2.46 3.18
C ASP A 37 1.17 -3.42 2.30
N LEU A 38 0.51 -4.35 1.61
CA LEU A 38 1.16 -5.26 0.67
C LEU A 38 1.82 -4.50 -0.48
N MET A 39 1.13 -3.50 -1.06
CA MET A 39 1.66 -2.70 -2.15
C MET A 39 2.92 -1.92 -1.74
N TYR A 40 2.93 -1.32 -0.55
CA TYR A 40 4.12 -0.64 -0.03
C TYR A 40 5.27 -1.60 0.25
N PHE A 41 4.97 -2.80 0.76
CA PHE A 41 5.99 -3.83 0.97
C PHE A 41 6.66 -4.22 -0.35
N LEU A 42 5.87 -4.51 -1.39
CA LEU A 42 6.39 -4.87 -2.72
C LEU A 42 7.18 -3.72 -3.35
N ALA A 43 6.65 -2.49 -3.29
CA ALA A 43 7.35 -1.32 -3.81
C ALA A 43 8.72 -1.13 -3.15
N LYS A 44 8.79 -1.24 -1.81
CA LYS A 44 10.06 -1.16 -1.08
C LYS A 44 11.01 -2.27 -1.46
N LEU A 45 10.51 -3.49 -1.63
CA LEU A 45 11.31 -4.64 -2.06
C LEU A 45 11.95 -4.38 -3.43
N ILE A 46 11.15 -3.96 -4.43
CA ILE A 46 11.62 -3.67 -5.79
C ILE A 46 12.65 -2.54 -5.77
N VAL A 47 12.38 -1.46 -5.02
CA VAL A 47 13.31 -0.33 -4.88
C VAL A 47 14.65 -0.78 -4.29
N ASN A 48 14.60 -1.58 -3.22
CA ASN A 48 15.82 -2.07 -2.57
C ASN A 48 16.60 -3.02 -3.48
N GLN A 49 15.94 -3.87 -4.27
CA GLN A 49 16.60 -4.84 -5.14
C GLN A 49 17.24 -4.21 -6.38
N ASN A 50 16.64 -3.18 -6.95
CA ASN A 50 17.03 -2.67 -8.27
C ASN A 50 17.71 -1.29 -8.22
N PHE A 51 17.47 -0.51 -7.16
CA PHE A 51 17.86 0.91 -7.14
C PHE A 51 18.70 1.31 -5.93
N LYS A 52 18.75 0.51 -4.87
CA LYS A 52 19.69 0.71 -3.76
C LYS A 52 20.87 -0.24 -3.93
N LYS A 53 22.07 0.33 -4.06
CA LYS A 53 23.34 -0.41 -3.94
C LYS A 53 23.61 -0.75 -2.48
#